data_AF-A0A4Q2A7A6-F1
#
_entry.id   AF-A0A4Q2A7A6-F1
#
_cell.length_a   1.000
_cell.length_b   1.000
_cell.length_c   1.000
_cell.angle_alpha   90.00
_cell.angle_beta   90.00
_cell.angle_gamma   90.00
#
_symmetry.space_group_name_H-M   'P 1'
#
loop_
_entity.id
_entity.type
_entity.pdbx_description
1 polymer ?
#
loop_
_entity_poly.entity_id
_entity_poly.type
_entity_poly.pdbx_seq_one_letter_code
_entity_poly.pdbx_strand_id
1 'polypeptide(L)' 'MSDTPVNLNRIRKHKARAAKKARADENAARFGRTKAQKAREEAEAEKARHVLDLHRREEE' A
#
# COMPACT_ATOMS: atom_id res chain seq x y z
N MET A 1 20.50 24.13 -34.61
CA MET A 1 20.10 25.00 -33.49
C MET A 1 18.59 24.86 -33.31
N SER A 2 18.13 23.95 -32.47
CA SER A 2 16.69 23.70 -32.29
C SER A 2 16.11 24.70 -31.29
N ASP A 3 15.79 25.90 -31.77
CA ASP A 3 15.07 26.91 -30.98
C ASP A 3 13.56 26.67 -31.10
N THR A 4 13.11 25.50 -30.63
CA THR A 4 11.68 25.22 -30.52
C THR A 4 11.24 25.66 -29.13
N PRO A 5 10.25 26.56 -29.00
CA PRO A 5 9.83 27.08 -27.70
C PRO A 5 9.42 25.94 -26.77
N VAL A 6 10.16 25.76 -25.67
CA VAL A 6 9.88 24.69 -24.71
C VAL A 6 8.74 25.13 -23.79
N ASN A 7 7.61 24.42 -23.87
CA ASN A 7 6.47 24.69 -23.00
C ASN A 7 6.75 24.21 -21.56
N LEU A 8 7.16 25.15 -20.70
CA LEU A 8 7.45 24.91 -19.29
C LEU A 8 6.25 24.35 -18.50
N ASN A 9 5.02 24.66 -18.89
CA ASN A 9 3.83 24.15 -18.21
C ASN A 9 3.68 22.64 -18.41
N ARG A 10 4.00 22.13 -19.61
CA ARG A 10 4.00 20.69 -19.87
C ARG A 10 5.04 19.98 -19.00
N ILE A 11 6.24 20.55 -18.90
CA ILE A 11 7.32 19.99 -18.07
C ILE A 11 6.94 19.97 -16.59
N ARG A 12 6.41 21.09 -16.06
CA ARG A 12 5.94 21.16 -14.66
C ARG A 12 4.85 20.12 -14.38
N LYS A 13 3.88 19.96 -15.28
CA LYS A 13 2.82 18.94 -15.17
C LYS A 13 3.39 17.53 -15.19
N HIS A 14 4.36 17.24 -16.07
CA HIS A 14 5.03 15.94 -16.10
C HIS A 14 5.77 15.67 -14.79
N LYS A 15 6.53 16.64 -14.26
CA LYS A 15 7.24 16.52 -12.98
C LYS A 15 6.27 16.26 -11.82
N ALA A 16 5.16 16.98 -11.76
CA ALA A 16 4.13 16.80 -10.73
C ALA A 16 3.49 15.40 -10.80
N ARG A 17 3.17 14.92 -12.00
CA ARG A 17 2.62 13.56 -12.22
C ARG A 17 3.63 12.47 -11.81
N ALA A 18 4.90 12.63 -12.18
CA ALA A 18 5.96 11.71 -11.81
C ALA A 18 6.16 11.65 -10.29
N ALA A 19 6.18 12.80 -9.61
CA ALA A 19 6.28 12.86 -8.15
C ALA A 19 5.07 12.21 -7.45
N LYS A 20 3.85 12.42 -7.98
CA LYS A 20 2.64 11.77 -7.46
C LYS A 20 2.69 10.25 -7.62
N LYS A 21 3.18 9.75 -8.76
CA LYS A 21 3.33 8.31 -9.01
C LYS A 21 4.35 7.70 -8.04
N ALA A 22 5.53 8.29 -7.89
CA ALA A 22 6.55 7.81 -6.97
C ALA A 22 6.05 7.72 -5.52
N ARG A 23 5.31 8.73 -5.04
CA ARG A 23 4.68 8.69 -3.71
C ARG A 23 3.61 7.60 -3.59
N ALA A 24 2.85 7.37 -4.65
CA ALA A 24 1.84 6.31 -4.66
C ALA A 24 2.47 4.92 -4.61
N ASP A 25 3.56 4.70 -5.36
CA ASP A 25 4.32 3.45 -5.37
C ASP A 25 4.99 3.22 -3.99
N GLU A 26 5.56 4.27 -3.39
CA GLU A 26 6.11 4.23 -2.03
C GLU A 26 5.04 3.90 -0.97
N ASN A 27 3.84 4.48 -1.10
CA ASN A 27 2.72 4.16 -0.23
C ASN A 27 2.15 2.76 -0.46
N ALA A 28 2.16 2.27 -1.70
CA ALA A 28 1.78 0.90 -2.02
C ALA A 28 2.81 -0.09 -1.46
N ALA A 29 4.10 0.23 -1.50
CA ALA A 29 5.13 -0.61 -0.87
C ALA A 29 5.03 -0.58 0.66
N ARG A 30 4.81 0.61 1.26
CA ARG A 30 4.78 0.79 2.72
C ARG A 30 3.46 0.35 3.37
N PHE A 31 2.34 0.59 2.71
CA PHE A 31 1.00 0.39 3.27
C PHE A 31 0.15 -0.57 2.43
N GLY A 32 0.64 -1.04 1.28
CA GLY A 32 -0.13 -1.81 0.30
C GLY A 32 -0.24 -3.29 0.59
N ARG A 33 -0.54 -3.65 1.84
CA ARG A 33 -1.39 -4.83 2.02
C ARG A 33 -2.69 -4.56 1.27
N THR A 34 -2.89 -5.26 0.17
CA THR A 34 -4.12 -5.20 -0.61
C THR A 34 -5.30 -5.62 0.26
N LYS A 35 -6.53 -5.20 -0.08
CA LYS A 35 -7.73 -5.59 0.69
C LYS A 35 -7.83 -7.13 0.83
N ALA A 36 -7.43 -7.87 -0.21
CA ALA A 36 -7.40 -9.33 -0.19
C ALA A 36 -6.33 -9.90 0.76
N GLN A 37 -5.13 -9.29 0.83
CA GLN A 37 -4.10 -9.69 1.78
C GLN A 37 -4.51 -9.39 3.22
N LYS A 38 -5.10 -8.20 3.47
CA LYS A 38 -5.65 -7.87 4.80
C LYS A 38 -6.71 -8.87 5.24
N ALA A 39 -7.66 -9.20 4.37
CA ALA A 39 -8.70 -10.18 4.69
C ALA A 39 -8.14 -11.58 4.95
N ARG A 40 -7.09 -12.00 4.23
CA ARG A 40 -6.41 -13.27 4.50
C ARG A 40 -5.70 -13.26 5.85
N GLU A 41 -4.94 -12.22 6.13
CA GLU A 41 -4.25 -12.06 7.42
C GLU A 41 -5.24 -11.99 8.60
N GLU A 42 -6.36 -11.29 8.44
CA GLU A 42 -7.44 -11.26 9.45
C GLU A 42 -8.03 -12.65 9.69
N ALA A 43 -8.34 -13.40 8.62
CA ALA A 43 -8.85 -14.76 8.74
C ALA A 43 -7.82 -15.73 9.36
N GLU A 44 -6.53 -15.57 9.05
CA GLU A 44 -5.45 -16.35 9.66
C GLU A 44 -5.29 -16.01 11.15
N ALA A 45 -5.36 -14.73 11.50
CA ALA A 45 -5.32 -14.27 12.88
C ALA A 45 -6.54 -14.75 13.69
N GLU A 46 -7.74 -14.75 13.10
CA GLU A 46 -8.93 -15.31 13.72
C GLU A 46 -8.82 -16.81 13.99
N LYS A 47 -8.33 -17.58 13.00
CA LYS A 47 -8.07 -19.01 13.19
C LYS A 47 -7.06 -19.25 14.31
N ALA A 48 -5.97 -18.47 14.33
CA ALA A 48 -4.96 -18.58 15.38
C ALA A 48 -5.56 -18.27 16.77
N ARG A 49 -6.37 -17.21 16.88
CA ARG A 49 -7.10 -16.88 18.13
C ARG A 49 -8.01 -18.02 18.56
N HIS A 50 -8.84 -18.54 17.66
CA HIS A 50 -9.76 -19.63 17.97
C HIS A 50 -9.03 -20.90 18.43
N VAL A 51 -7.90 -21.23 17.79
CA VAL A 51 -7.06 -22.36 18.23
C VAL A 51 -6.51 -22.13 19.63
N LEU A 52 -6.01 -20.93 19.93
CA LEU A 52 -5.52 -20.59 21.26
C LEU A 52 -6.63 -20.62 22.31
N ASP A 53 -7.83 -20.13 21.98
CA ASP A 53 -8.99 -20.16 22.87
C ASP A 53 -9.44 -21.59 23.17
N LEU A 54 -9.43 -22.50 22.17
CA LEU A 54 -9.70 -23.92 22.41
C LEU A 54 -8.66 -24.59 23.31
N HIS A 55 -7.42 -24.12 23.27
CA HIS A 55 -6.34 -24.63 24.12
C HIS A 55 -6.26 -23.94 25.48
N ARG A 56 -7.00 -22.84 25.69
CA ARG A 56 -7.12 -22.19 26.99
C ARG A 56 -7.94 -23.10 27.90
N ARG A 57 -7.27 -23.69 28.89
CA ARG A 57 -7.95 -24.27 30.04
C ARG A 57 -8.46 -23.10 30.88
N GLU A 58 -9.74 -23.09 31.22
CA GLU A 58 -10.23 -22.21 32.27
C GLU A 58 -9.52 -22.64 33.56
N GLU A 59 -8.57 -21.82 34.01
CA GLU A 59 -8.02 -21.98 35.36
C GLU A 59 -9.15 -21.64 36.32
N GLU A 60 -9.66 -22.67 37.01
CA GLU A 60 -10.53 -22.53 38.20
C GLU A 60 -9.83 -21.73 39.31
#